data_AF-A0A437K3P5-F1
#
_entry.id   AF-A0A437K3P5-F1
#
_cell.length_a   1.000
_cell.length_b   1.000
_cell.length_c   1.000
_cell.angle_alpha   90.00
_cell.angle_beta   90.00
_cell.angle_gamma   90.00
#
_symmetry.space_group_name_H-M   'P 1'
#
loop_
_entity.id
_entity.type
_entity.pdbx_description
1 polymer ?
#
loop_
_entity_poly.entity_id
_entity_poly.type
_entity_poly.pdbx_seq_one_letter_code
_entity_poly.pdbx_strand_id
1 'polypeptide(L)'
;MTTIDRLTPKHDYSEENCYLVFYHNAKPTQTIEIKVEWFDLNYGNKVVWLLIREKANNQDEKPKYRNIKFENIDPNVRIVKRRKEKVI
;
A
#
# COMPACT_ATOMS: atom_id res chain seq x y z
N MET A 1 -14.01 -3.43 2.37
CA MET A 1 -13.15 -2.23 2.19
C MET A 1 -12.96 -1.59 3.55
N THR A 2 -11.85 -0.89 3.76
CA THR A 2 -11.59 -0.02 4.91
C THR A 2 -11.11 1.34 4.40
N THR A 3 -10.86 2.28 5.30
CA THR A 3 -10.25 3.57 4.99
C THR A 3 -8.82 3.63 5.54
N ILE A 4 -7.95 4.43 4.93
CA ILE A 4 -6.52 4.48 5.30
C ILE A 4 -6.29 4.95 6.75
N ASP A 5 -7.14 5.82 7.30
CA ASP A 5 -7.09 6.29 8.69
C ASP A 5 -7.37 5.20 9.72
N ARG A 6 -7.98 4.08 9.29
CA ARG A 6 -8.23 2.89 10.13
C ARG A 6 -7.12 1.85 10.04
N LEU A 7 -6.11 2.09 9.21
CA LEU A 7 -4.96 1.21 9.07
C LEU A 7 -3.83 1.66 9.99
N THR A 8 -3.09 0.70 10.54
CA THR A 8 -1.91 0.98 11.36
C THR A 8 -0.73 1.34 10.44
N PRO A 9 -0.21 2.58 10.50
CA PRO A 9 1.01 2.94 9.78
C PRO A 9 2.21 2.22 10.41
N LYS A 10 3.26 2.02 9.62
CA LYS A 10 4.49 1.30 9.97
C LYS A 10 4.32 -0.18 10.33
N HIS A 11 3.12 -0.74 10.16
CA HIS A 11 2.86 -2.17 10.32
C HIS A 11 3.13 -2.94 9.02
N ASP A 12 3.76 -4.11 9.13
CA ASP A 12 4.04 -5.00 8.01
C ASP A 12 2.90 -6.01 7.82
N TYR A 13 1.98 -5.68 6.92
CA TYR A 13 0.80 -6.50 6.63
C TYR A 13 1.15 -7.85 5.98
N SER A 14 2.38 -8.01 5.46
CA SER A 14 2.82 -9.28 4.89
C SER A 14 3.00 -10.37 5.96
N GLU A 15 3.34 -9.99 7.20
CA GLU A 15 3.46 -10.91 8.34
C GLU A 15 2.12 -11.58 8.68
N GLU A 16 1.01 -10.87 8.45
CA GLU A 16 -0.36 -11.38 8.62
C GLU A 16 -0.88 -12.15 7.38
N ASN A 17 0.02 -12.51 6.46
CA ASN A 17 -0.32 -13.11 5.17
C ASN A 17 -1.32 -12.26 4.37
N CYS A 18 -1.22 -10.93 4.44
CA CYS A 18 -2.07 -10.04 3.66
C CYS A 18 -1.25 -8.99 2.90
N TYR A 19 -1.94 -8.19 2.09
CA TYR A 19 -1.43 -6.98 1.48
C TYR A 19 -2.58 -5.99 1.28
N LEU A 20 -2.23 -4.72 1.18
CA LEU A 20 -3.13 -3.61 0.92
C LEU A 20 -3.17 -3.31 -0.58
N VAL A 21 -4.30 -2.84 -1.06
CA VAL A 21 -4.44 -2.26 -2.41
C VAL A 21 -4.86 -0.81 -2.24
N PHE A 22 -3.95 0.09 -2.59
CA PHE A 22 -4.18 1.52 -2.70
C PHE A 22 -4.58 1.87 -4.12
N TYR A 23 -5.42 2.90 -4.26
CA TYR A 23 -5.84 3.44 -5.55
C TYR A 23 -5.20 4.82 -5.70
N HIS A 24 -4.23 4.93 -6.61
CA HIS A 24 -3.51 6.17 -6.87
C HIS A 24 -4.05 6.85 -8.12
N ASN A 25 -4.59 8.06 -7.94
CA ASN A 25 -5.09 8.91 -9.00
C ASN A 25 -3.91 9.66 -9.66
N ALA A 26 -3.15 8.94 -10.48
CA ALA A 26 -1.94 9.46 -11.11
C ALA A 26 -2.23 10.62 -12.09
N LYS A 27 -3.44 10.62 -12.68
CA LYS A 27 -4.00 11.68 -13.51
C LYS A 27 -5.52 11.77 -13.25
N PRO A 28 -6.20 12.87 -13.60
CA PRO A 28 -7.64 13.04 -13.33
C PRO A 28 -8.54 11.90 -13.83
N THR A 29 -8.14 11.21 -14.90
CA THR A 29 -8.89 10.10 -15.50
C THR A 29 -8.19 8.74 -15.35
N GLN A 30 -7.09 8.68 -14.60
CA GLN A 30 -6.27 7.49 -14.49
C GLN A 30 -6.03 7.13 -13.02
N THR A 31 -6.73 6.10 -12.57
CA THR A 31 -6.49 5.45 -11.29
C THR A 31 -5.70 4.16 -11.51
N ILE A 32 -4.60 4.00 -10.78
CA ILE A 32 -3.79 2.78 -10.79
C ILE A 32 -3.90 2.08 -9.43
N GLU A 33 -4.06 0.76 -9.46
CA GLU A 33 -3.95 -0.06 -8.25
C GLU A 33 -2.48 -0.24 -7.88
N ILE A 34 -2.16 -0.07 -6.60
CA ILE A 34 -0.83 -0.32 -6.06
C ILE A 34 -0.96 -1.32 -4.92
N LYS A 35 -0.29 -2.47 -5.07
CA LYS A 35 -0.23 -3.50 -4.03
C LYS A 35 0.88 -3.15 -3.05
N VAL A 36 0.56 -3.10 -1.78
CA VAL A 36 1.43 -2.55 -0.72
C VAL A 36 1.44 -3.50 0.47
N GLU A 37 2.61 -3.74 1.05
CA GLU A 37 2.76 -4.55 2.27
C GLU A 37 2.97 -3.70 3.52
N TRP A 38 3.43 -2.46 3.35
CA TRP A 38 3.77 -1.57 4.43
C TRP A 38 3.62 -0.12 3.97
N PHE A 39 3.19 0.77 4.85
CA PHE A 39 3.13 2.21 4.54
C PHE A 39 3.40 3.06 5.79
N ASP A 40 3.74 4.33 5.56
CA ASP A 40 3.84 5.36 6.59
C ASP A 40 3.39 6.72 6.03
N LEU A 41 2.91 7.60 6.92
CA LEU A 41 2.58 8.97 6.60
C LEU A 41 3.74 9.87 6.99
N ASN A 42 4.41 10.43 5.99
CA ASN A 42 5.48 11.39 6.18
C ASN A 42 4.93 12.82 6.05
N TYR A 43 4.86 13.52 7.17
CA TYR A 43 4.42 14.92 7.23
C TYR A 43 5.58 15.84 6.86
N GLY A 44 5.73 16.15 5.58
CA GLY A 44 6.60 17.24 5.15
C GLY A 44 6.02 18.60 5.54
N ASN A 45 6.86 19.65 5.58
CA ASN A 45 6.47 21.01 6.01
C ASN A 45 5.23 21.61 5.28
N LYS A 46 4.88 21.13 4.09
CA LYS A 46 3.74 21.64 3.29
C LYS A 46 2.88 20.56 2.62
N VAL A 47 3.35 19.31 2.59
CA VAL A 47 2.71 18.21 1.84
C VAL A 47 2.82 16.95 2.66
N VAL A 48 1.69 16.27 2.84
CA VAL A 48 1.65 14.92 3.42
C VAL A 48 1.98 13.93 2.32
N TRP A 49 3.01 13.12 2.56
CA TRP A 49 3.42 12.04 1.67
C TRP A 49 3.03 10.69 2.27
N LEU A 50 2.57 9.79 1.42
CA LEU A 50 2.43 8.38 1.72
C LEU A 50 3.69 7.65 1.21
N LEU A 51 4.53 7.21 2.14
CA LEU A 51 5.63 6.30 1.82
C LEU A 51 5.08 4.88 1.84
N ILE A 52 5.27 4.14 0.74
CA ILE A 52 4.81 2.75 0.63
C ILE A 52 5.98 1.82 0.33
N ARG A 53 5.85 0.57 0.78
CA ARG A 53 6.62 -0.59 0.30
C ARG A 53 5.70 -1.43 -0.58
N GLU A 54 5.98 -1.47 -1.88
CA GLU A 54 5.21 -2.27 -2.83
C GLU A 54 5.35 -3.76 -2.50
N LYS A 55 4.28 -4.53 -2.73
CA LYS A 55 4.28 -5.99 -2.59
C LYS A 55 5.28 -6.59 -3.57
N ALA A 56 6.24 -7.37 -3.08
CA ALA A 56 7.15 -8.13 -3.93
C ALA A 56 6.39 -9.17 -4.76
N ASN A 57 6.80 -9.38 -6.01
CA ASN A 57 6.23 -10.43 -6.85
C ASN A 57 6.77 -11.80 -6.41
N ASN A 58 8.06 -11.87 -6.07
CA ASN A 58 8.77 -13.07 -5.62
C ASN A 58 9.51 -12.79 -4.30
N GLN A 59 9.87 -13.84 -3.55
CA GLN A 59 10.56 -13.70 -2.26
C GLN A 59 11.97 -13.10 -2.38
N ASP A 60 12.64 -13.30 -3.51
CA ASP A 60 14.00 -12.80 -3.75
C ASP A 60 14.04 -11.36 -4.28
N GLU A 61 12.89 -10.74 -4.56
CA GLU A 61 12.82 -9.39 -5.09
C GLU A 61 13.14 -8.38 -3.98
N LYS A 62 14.05 -7.44 -4.26
CA LYS A 62 14.37 -6.35 -3.33
C LYS A 62 13.12 -5.51 -3.06
N PRO A 63 12.85 -5.12 -1.81
CA PRO A 63 11.72 -4.27 -1.50
C PRO A 63 11.77 -2.95 -2.28
N LYS A 64 10.67 -2.64 -2.97
CA LYS A 64 10.53 -1.40 -3.74
C LYS A 64 9.72 -0.39 -2.95
N TYR A 65 10.31 0.78 -2.73
CA TYR A 65 9.67 1.88 -2.02
C TYR A 65 9.25 2.99 -2.99
N ARG A 66 8.15 3.67 -2.67
CA ARG A 66 7.65 4.83 -3.43
C ARG A 66 7.04 5.86 -2.48
N ASN A 67 7.26 7.13 -2.77
CA ASN A 67 6.53 8.24 -2.16
C ASN A 67 5.41 8.71 -3.09
N ILE A 68 4.21 8.87 -2.56
CA ILE A 68 3.04 9.38 -3.29
C ILE A 68 2.46 10.53 -2.48
N LYS A 69 2.05 11.62 -3.14
CA LYS A 69 1.34 12.68 -2.43
C LYS A 69 0.04 12.11 -1.88
N PHE A 70 -0.24 12.33 -0.61
CA PHE A 70 -1.40 11.75 0.04
C PHE A 70 -2.73 12.23 -0.59
N GLU A 71 -2.76 13.47 -1.08
CA GLU A 71 -3.91 14.03 -1.81
C GLU A 71 -4.28 13.25 -3.09
N ASN A 72 -3.35 12.48 -3.67
CA ASN A 72 -3.57 11.70 -4.88
C ASN A 72 -4.02 10.26 -4.59
N ILE A 73 -4.23 9.90 -3.32
CA ILE A 73 -4.64 8.55 -2.91
C ILE A 73 -6.14 8.56 -2.59
N ASP A 74 -6.90 7.63 -3.16
CA ASP A 74 -8.26 7.37 -2.70
C ASP A 74 -8.22 6.89 -1.24
N PRO A 75 -9.03 7.46 -0.34
CA PRO A 75 -9.03 7.07 1.07
C PRO A 75 -9.46 5.61 1.28
N ASN A 76 -10.18 5.00 0.33
CA ASN A 76 -10.59 3.61 0.41
C ASN A 76 -9.41 2.67 0.11
N VAL A 77 -9.20 1.72 1.01
CA VAL A 77 -8.16 0.70 0.89
C VAL A 77 -8.80 -0.69 0.95
N ARG A 78 -8.34 -1.57 0.07
CA ARG A 78 -8.74 -2.99 0.09
C ARG A 78 -7.65 -3.81 0.75
N ILE A 79 -8.00 -4.55 1.80
CA ILE A 79 -7.13 -5.56 2.41
C ILE A 79 -7.37 -6.89 1.70
N VAL A 80 -6.30 -7.53 1.24
CA VAL A 80 -6.35 -8.82 0.53
C VAL A 80 -5.54 -9.85 1.31
N LYS A 81 -6.21 -10.89 1.81
CA LYS A 81 -5.54 -12.07 2.37
C LYS A 81 -4.92 -12.89 1.24
N ARG A 82 -3.66 -13.26 1.36
CA ARG A 82 -3.01 -14.23 0.48
C ARG A 82 -3.70 -15.58 0.71
N ARG A 83 -4.12 -16.25 -0.36
CA ARG A 83 -4.47 -17.67 -0.24
C ARG A 83 -3.18 -18.39 0.15
N LYS A 84 -3.21 -19.17 1.24
CA LYS A 84 -2.14 -20.15 1.47
C LYS A 84 -2.09 -20.99 0.20
N GLU A 85 -0.98 -20.94 -0.54
CA GLU A 85 -0.70 -21.97 -1.51
C GLU A 85 -0.75 -23.28 -0.71
N LYS A 86 -1.68 -24.17 -1.07
CA LYS A 86 -1.59 -25.53 -0.58
C LYS A 86 -0.26 -26.03 -1.11
N VAL A 87 0.71 -26.22 -0.22
CA VAL A 87 1.83 -27.11 -0.49
C VAL A 87 1.18 -28.47 -0.69
N ILE A 88 1.09 -28.90 -1.95
CA ILE A 88 0.66 -30.26 -2.33
C ILE A 88 1.87 -31.16 -2.19
#